data_AF-A0A968U5P9-F1
#
_entry.id   AF-A0A968U5P9-F1
#
_cell.length_a   1.000
_cell.length_b   1.000
_cell.length_c   1.000
_cell.angle_alpha   90.00
_cell.angle_beta   90.00
_cell.angle_gamma   90.00
#
_symmetry.space_group_name_H-M   'P 1'
#
loop_
_entity.id
_entity.type
_entity.pdbx_description
1 polymer ?
#
loop_
_entity_poly.entity_id
_entity_poly.type
_entity_poly.pdbx_seq_one_letter_code
_entity_poly.pdbx_strand_id
1 'polypeptide(L)' 'MTSTFSIPSANLPRPRLAISLGDPAGIGPEVVLKALGANGLATLAEVTLVRLPRHCCTK' A
#
# COMPACT_ATOMS: atom_id res chain seq x y z
N MET A 1 -26.45 -5.28 2.19
CA MET A 1 -25.81 -6.46 1.58
C MET A 1 -24.31 -6.24 1.59
N THR A 2 -23.62 -6.62 2.66
CA THR A 2 -22.16 -6.53 2.79
C THR A 2 -21.60 -7.94 2.69
N SER A 3 -21.03 -8.27 1.53
CA SER A 3 -20.41 -9.58 1.28
C SER A 3 -18.99 -9.56 1.83
N THR A 4 -18.80 -10.15 3.02
CA THR A 4 -17.47 -10.30 3.62
C THR A 4 -16.83 -11.55 3.04
N PHE A 5 -16.04 -11.40 1.97
CA PHE A 5 -15.30 -12.51 1.39
C PHE A 5 -14.08 -12.82 2.26
N SER A 6 -14.16 -13.91 3.02
CA SER A 6 -13.08 -14.39 3.88
C SER A 6 -12.16 -15.27 3.05
N ILE A 7 -10.99 -14.74 2.67
CA ILE A 7 -9.99 -15.51 1.91
C ILE A 7 -9.39 -16.55 2.86
N PRO A 8 -9.42 -17.85 2.54
CA PRO A 8 -8.83 -18.87 3.39
C PRO A 8 -7.32 -18.60 3.50
N SER A 9 -6.86 -18.38 4.74
CA SER A 9 -5.44 -18.25 5.08
C SER A 9 -4.78 -19.61 4.96
N ALA A 10 -4.63 -20.08 3.71
CA ALA A 10 -3.64 -21.10 3.40
C ALA A 10 -2.28 -20.53 3.81
N ASN A 11 -1.37 -21.38 4.29
CA ASN A 11 -0.02 -21.07 4.73
C ASN A 11 0.86 -20.57 3.56
N LEU A 12 0.41 -19.48 2.94
CA LEU A 12 0.98 -18.84 1.77
C LEU A 12 2.01 -17.82 2.26
N PRO A 13 3.14 -17.69 1.56
CA PRO A 13 4.11 -16.65 1.85
C PRO A 13 3.39 -15.29 1.89
N ARG A 14 3.84 -14.40 2.79
CA ARG A 14 3.21 -13.08 2.98
C ARG A 14 3.02 -12.41 1.62
N PRO A 15 1.80 -11.96 1.29
CA PRO A 15 1.55 -11.31 0.01
C PRO A 15 2.43 -10.08 -0.15
N ARG A 16 3.00 -9.92 -1.34
CA ARG A 16 3.83 -8.78 -1.71
C ARG A 16 2.97 -7.70 -2.33
N LEU A 17 2.87 -6.55 -1.66
CA LEU A 17 2.03 -5.45 -2.07
C LEU A 17 2.90 -4.28 -2.55
N ALA A 18 2.78 -3.93 -3.83
CA ALA A 18 3.41 -2.74 -4.38
C ALA A 18 2.42 -1.56 -4.25
N ILE A 19 2.76 -0.55 -3.44
CA ILE A 19 1.96 0.68 -3.29
C ILE A 19 2.64 1.81 -4.05
N SER A 20 1.93 2.43 -4.99
CA SER A 20 2.40 3.63 -5.65
C SER A 20 2.29 4.83 -4.73
N LEU A 21 3.36 5.63 -4.62
CA LEU A 21 3.33 6.86 -3.81
C LEU A 21 2.53 8.00 -4.45
N GLY A 22 2.13 7.84 -5.71
CA GLY A 22 1.40 8.87 -6.46
C GLY A 22 2.21 10.15 -6.64
N ASP A 23 1.50 11.28 -6.72
CA ASP A 23 2.12 12.59 -6.80
C ASP A 23 2.74 12.99 -5.44
N PRO A 24 4.06 13.24 -5.40
CA PRO A 24 4.77 13.60 -4.18
C PRO A 24 4.51 15.02 -3.66
N ALA A 25 3.87 15.90 -4.42
CA ALA A 25 3.41 17.22 -3.98
C ALA A 25 2.00 17.18 -3.36
N GLY A 26 1.28 16.06 -3.52
CA GLY A 26 0.03 15.79 -2.83
C GLY A 26 0.22 15.08 -1.49
N ILE A 27 -0.89 14.77 -0.81
CA ILE A 27 -0.90 14.09 0.51
C ILE A 27 -0.62 12.57 0.44
N GLY A 28 -0.42 12.02 -0.75
CA GLY A 28 -0.23 10.58 -0.99
C GLY A 28 0.84 9.95 -0.09
N PRO A 29 2.03 10.56 0.04
CA PRO A 29 3.08 10.06 0.94
C PRO A 29 2.67 10.01 2.42
N GLU A 30 2.01 11.04 2.96
CA GLU A 30 1.58 11.03 4.37
C GLU A 30 0.52 9.96 4.65
N VAL A 31 -0.46 9.79 3.77
CA VAL A 31 -1.52 8.79 3.96
C VAL A 31 -0.94 7.37 3.94
N VAL A 32 -0.02 7.10 3.00
CA VAL A 32 0.64 5.80 2.89
C VAL A 32 1.50 5.51 4.11
N LEU A 33 2.29 6.47 4.59
CA LEU A 33 3.10 6.30 5.79
C LEU A 33 2.23 6.09 7.05
N LYS A 34 1.11 6.79 7.16
CA LYS A 34 0.16 6.60 8.26
C LYS A 34 -0.46 5.21 8.24
N ALA A 35 -0.80 4.69 7.06
CA ALA A 35 -1.33 3.33 6.90
C ALA A 35 -0.28 2.26 7.22
N LEU A 36 0.98 2.47 6.83
CA LEU A 36 2.09 1.58 7.17
C LEU A 36 2.38 1.54 8.67
N GLY A 37 2.20 2.67 9.37
CA GLY A 37 2.32 2.75 10.83
C GLY A 37 1.14 2.15 11.60
N ALA A 38 0.05 1.78 10.93
CA ALA A 38 -1.08 1.14 11.59
C ALA A 38 -0.74 -0.31 11.95
N ASN A 39 -1.01 -0.68 13.21
CA ASN A 39 -0.76 -2.03 13.71
C ASN A 39 -1.55 -3.06 12.89
N GLY A 40 -0.84 -3.99 12.24
CA GLY A 40 -1.42 -5.10 11.49
C GLY A 40 -0.94 -5.23 10.04
N LEU A 41 -0.49 -4.14 9.41
CA LEU A 41 -0.12 -4.18 8.00
C LEU A 41 1.20 -4.95 7.78
N ALA A 42 2.19 -4.73 8.64
CA ALA A 42 3.47 -5.45 8.61
C ALA A 42 3.35 -6.96 8.93
N THR A 43 2.29 -7.37 9.63
CA THR A 43 2.02 -8.79 9.90
C THR A 43 1.25 -9.46 8.77
N LEU A 44 0.53 -8.69 7.95
CA LEU A 44 -0.32 -9.18 6.86
C LEU A 44 0.41 -9.26 5.52
N ALA A 45 1.35 -8.35 5.22
CA ALA A 45 1.95 -8.24 3.91
C ALA A 45 3.39 -7.71 3.95
N GLU A 46 4.18 -8.06 2.93
CA GLU A 46 5.44 -7.39 2.62
C GLU A 46 5.12 -6.22 1.67
N VAL A 47 5.31 -4.98 2.12
CA VAL A 47 4.94 -3.79 1.34
C VAL A 47 6.18 -3.15 0.73
N THR A 48 6.13 -2.94 -0.59
CA THR A 48 7.12 -2.19 -1.34
C THR A 48 6.51 -0.88 -1.82
N LEU A 49 7.14 0.23 -1.46
CA LEU A 49 6.75 1.54 -1.98
C LEU A 49 7.40 1.74 -3.34
N VAL A 50 6.57 1.94 -4.36
CA VAL A 50 7.01 2.19 -5.74
C VAL A 50 6.78 3.65 -6.06
N ARG A 51 7.85 4.33 -6.48
CA ARG A 51 7.79 5.70 -6.98
C ARG A 51 8.20 5.71 -8.44
N LEU A 52 7.41 6.37 -9.27
CA LEU A 52 7.80 6.66 -10.65
C LEU A 52 8.70 7.90 -10.69
N PRO A 53 9.70 7.94 -11.60
CA PRO A 53 10.53 9.11 -11.80
C PRO A 53 9.65 10.31 -12.19
N ARG A 54 9.94 11.47 -11.59
CA ARG A 54 9.17 12.69 -11.81
C ARG A 54 9.42 13.19 -13.22
N HIS A 55 8.45 13.02 -14.12
CA HIS A 55 8.55 13.53 -15.48
C HIS A 55 7.28 14.22 -16.00
N CYS A 56 6.21 14.36 -15.19
CA CYS A 56 4.91 14.80 -15.73
C CYS A 56 4.06 15.76 -14.86
N CYS A 57 4.54 16.29 -13.74
CA CYS A 57 3.81 17.32 -12.97
C CYS A 57 4.65 18.59 -12.82
N THR A 58 4.86 19.29 -13.94
CA THR A 58 5.26 20.71 -13.98
C THR A 58 4.17 21.52 -14.69
N LYS A 59 2.90 21.28 -14.36
CA LYS A 59 1.81 22.19 -14.68
C LYS A 59 0.67 22.08 -13.70
#